data_AF-A0A514WM32-F1
#
_entry.id   AF-A0A514WM32-F1
#
_cell.length_a   1.000
_cell.length_b   1.000
_cell.length_c   1.000
_cell.angle_alpha   90.00
_cell.angle_beta   90.00
_cell.angle_gamma   90.00
#
_symmetry.space_group_name_H-M   'P 1'
#
loop_
_entity.id
_entity.type
_entity.pdbx_description
1 polymer ?
#
loop_
_entity_poly.entity_id
_entity_poly.type
_entity_poly.pdbx_seq_one_letter_code
_entity_poly.pdbx_strand_id
1 'polypeptide(L)'
;MEALAIVGVAKKVLPWAWGAIRKHSRLLPYLAAAALVWWLWSGRQDALRQRDTARAALAAAKAATATEIAAHRKTKDDYRAAQAEAARLDAERITREKARQQEINDAASKDYAASLAALRARYQRLLDSARAGSPTGGATGNVAVPGLSAAPGGTAGAADLRLAGAAGECLTPAERLMAAEQAAQLDALIGAVISQSTVTGR
;
A
#
# COMPACT_ATOMS: atom_id res chain seq x y z
N MET A 1 62.94 60.55 7.50
CA MET A 1 64.29 60.77 6.92
C MET A 1 64.76 59.62 6.02
N GLU A 2 63.89 58.73 5.53
CA GLU A 2 64.31 57.61 4.65
C GLU A 2 64.19 57.91 3.14
N ALA A 3 63.28 58.80 2.74
CA ALA A 3 63.09 59.16 1.33
C ALA A 3 64.32 59.87 0.70
N LEU A 4 65.14 60.56 1.50
CA LEU A 4 66.33 61.26 1.01
C LEU A 4 67.51 60.32 0.69
N ALA A 5 67.60 59.16 1.35
CA ALA A 5 68.65 58.18 1.09
C ALA A 5 68.47 57.48 -0.27
N ILE A 6 67.22 57.20 -0.65
CA ILE A 6 66.89 56.55 -1.93
C ILE A 6 67.24 57.47 -3.12
N VAL A 7 67.02 58.77 -2.98
CA VAL A 7 67.32 59.77 -4.03
C VAL A 7 68.84 59.88 -4.28
N GLY A 8 69.66 59.78 -3.24
CA GLY A 8 71.12 59.83 -3.37
C GLY A 8 71.71 58.61 -4.09
N VAL A 9 71.18 57.42 -3.82
CA VAL A 9 71.59 56.18 -4.50
C VAL A 9 71.14 56.19 -5.95
N ALA A 10 69.90 56.62 -6.22
CA ALA A 10 69.38 56.73 -7.59
C ALA A 10 70.24 57.66 -8.47
N LYS A 11 70.69 58.82 -7.96
CA LYS A 11 71.55 59.75 -8.71
C LYS A 11 72.91 59.17 -9.12
N LYS A 12 73.47 58.23 -8.35
CA LYS A 12 74.78 57.61 -8.67
C LYS A 12 74.65 56.40 -9.60
N VAL A 13 73.57 55.64 -9.49
CA VAL A 13 73.38 54.40 -10.27
C VAL A 13 72.83 54.70 -11.68
N LEU A 14 71.96 55.71 -11.83
CA LEU A 14 71.36 56.05 -13.12
C LEU A 14 72.38 56.38 -14.23
N PRO A 15 73.42 57.21 -14.00
CA PRO A 15 74.39 57.55 -15.05
C PRO A 15 75.20 56.34 -15.52
N TRP A 16 75.55 55.44 -14.59
CA TRP A 16 76.27 54.21 -14.91
C TRP A 16 75.39 53.23 -15.70
N ALA A 17 74.16 53.02 -15.25
CA ALA A 17 73.17 52.20 -15.96
C ALA A 17 72.88 52.76 -17.36
N TRP A 18 72.74 54.08 -17.49
CA TRP A 18 72.52 54.75 -18.77
C TRP A 18 73.73 54.62 -19.71
N GLY A 19 74.95 54.71 -19.19
CA GLY A 19 76.18 54.48 -19.95
C GLY A 19 76.28 53.05 -20.48
N ALA A 20 75.92 52.05 -19.67
CA ALA A 20 75.89 50.65 -20.08
C ALA A 20 74.80 50.38 -21.15
N ILE A 21 73.60 50.94 -20.98
CA ILE A 21 72.50 50.84 -21.95
C ILE A 21 72.91 51.47 -23.29
N ARG A 22 73.58 52.63 -23.28
CA ARG A 22 74.02 53.32 -24.50
C ARG A 22 75.08 52.52 -25.25
N LYS A 23 76.00 51.88 -24.52
CA LYS A 23 77.06 51.01 -25.08
C LYS A 23 76.51 49.75 -25.75
N HIS A 24 75.38 49.23 -25.28
CA HIS A 24 74.71 48.04 -25.83
C HIS A 24 73.43 48.34 -26.63
N SER A 25 73.23 49.59 -27.05
CA SER A 25 72.03 50.07 -27.75
C SER A 25 71.67 49.27 -29.01
N ARG A 26 72.66 48.64 -29.68
CA ARG A 26 72.45 47.76 -30.84
C ARG A 26 71.77 46.43 -30.51
N LEU A 27 71.78 45.98 -29.25
CA LEU A 27 71.16 44.72 -28.79
C LEU A 27 69.71 44.90 -28.31
N LEU A 28 69.32 46.13 -27.96
CA LEU A 28 67.96 46.46 -27.53
C LEU A 28 66.85 46.00 -28.51
N PRO A 29 66.96 46.18 -29.85
CA PRO A 29 65.90 45.72 -30.76
C PRO A 29 65.76 44.19 -30.76
N TYR A 30 66.85 43.43 -30.60
CA TYR A 30 66.81 41.98 -30.54
C TYR A 30 66.17 41.48 -29.24
N LEU A 31 66.47 42.12 -28.11
CA LEU A 31 65.82 41.81 -26.83
C LEU A 31 64.32 42.15 -26.86
N ALA A 32 63.94 43.29 -27.46
CA ALA A 32 62.55 43.65 -27.65
C ALA A 32 61.81 42.66 -28.55
N ALA A 33 62.43 42.24 -29.67
CA ALA A 33 61.87 41.23 -30.55
C ALA A 33 61.72 39.87 -29.86
N ALA A 34 62.72 39.43 -29.10
CA ALA A 34 62.67 38.19 -28.33
C ALA A 34 61.57 38.24 -27.26
N ALA A 35 61.42 39.36 -26.56
CA ALA A 35 60.34 39.56 -25.59
C ALA A 35 58.95 39.51 -26.24
N LEU A 36 58.78 40.10 -27.43
CA LEU A 36 57.52 40.05 -28.18
C LEU A 36 57.18 38.63 -28.64
N VAL A 37 58.15 37.89 -29.19
CA VAL A 37 57.96 36.49 -29.58
C VAL A 37 57.61 35.62 -28.37
N TRP A 38 58.31 35.83 -27.25
CA TRP A 38 58.01 35.12 -26.01
C TRP A 38 56.61 35.43 -25.48
N TRP A 39 56.20 36.70 -25.49
CA TRP A 39 54.85 37.12 -25.10
C TRP A 39 53.75 36.54 -26.00
N LEU A 40 53.96 36.53 -27.32
CA LEU A 40 53.05 35.89 -28.29
C LEU A 40 52.96 34.38 -28.05
N TRP A 41 54.10 33.72 -27.80
CA TRP A 41 54.15 32.31 -27.50
C TRP A 41 53.42 31.98 -26.20
N SER A 42 53.68 32.72 -25.12
CA SER A 42 53.02 32.50 -23.83
C SER A 42 51.51 32.69 -23.95
N GLY A 43 51.05 33.74 -24.64
CA GLY A 43 49.63 33.95 -24.89
C GLY A 43 48.98 32.81 -25.69
N ARG A 44 49.68 32.26 -26.69
CA ARG A 44 49.20 31.09 -27.43
C ARG A 44 49.10 29.84 -26.56
N GLN A 45 50.08 29.61 -25.68
CA GLN A 45 50.06 28.48 -24.75
C GLN A 45 48.90 28.59 -23.76
N ASP A 46 48.65 29.79 -23.23
CA ASP A 46 47.54 30.03 -22.32
C ASP A 46 46.17 29.84 -23.02
N ALA A 47 46.03 30.29 -24.27
CA ALA A 47 44.83 30.05 -25.06
C ALA A 47 44.58 28.54 -25.32
N LEU A 48 45.64 27.76 -25.58
CA LEU A 48 45.52 26.31 -25.74
C LEU A 48 45.11 25.63 -24.43
N ARG A 49 45.70 26.02 -23.30
CA ARG A 49 45.32 25.53 -21.96
C ARG A 49 43.85 25.83 -21.66
N GLN A 50 43.39 27.05 -21.92
CA GLN A 50 41.98 27.44 -21.74
C GLN A 50 41.03 26.60 -22.60
N ARG A 51 41.43 26.32 -23.85
CA ARG A 51 40.62 25.45 -24.73
C ARG A 51 40.56 24.03 -24.21
N ASP A 52 41.67 23.48 -23.75
CA ASP A 52 41.74 22.10 -23.28
C ASP A 52 41.00 21.93 -21.94
N THR A 53 41.06 22.91 -21.04
CA THR A 53 40.23 22.92 -19.82
C THR A 53 38.75 23.06 -20.14
N ALA A 54 38.36 23.91 -21.10
CA ALA A 54 36.97 24.03 -21.53
C ALA A 54 36.44 22.72 -22.16
N ARG A 55 37.26 22.02 -22.95
CA ARG A 55 36.92 20.71 -23.50
C ARG A 55 36.78 19.65 -22.42
N ALA A 56 37.69 19.62 -21.45
CA ALA A 56 37.61 18.72 -20.31
C ALA A 56 36.35 18.97 -19.46
N ALA A 57 36.03 20.24 -19.20
CA ALA A 57 34.82 20.64 -18.47
C ALA A 57 33.54 20.23 -19.22
N LEU A 58 33.49 20.43 -20.54
CA LEU A 58 32.37 19.99 -21.36
C LEU A 58 32.20 18.46 -21.36
N ALA A 59 33.31 17.72 -21.45
CA ALA A 59 33.29 16.27 -21.37
C ALA A 59 32.78 15.78 -20.01
N ALA A 60 33.24 16.39 -18.92
CA ALA A 60 32.79 16.09 -17.57
C ALA A 60 31.29 16.39 -17.38
N ALA A 61 30.81 17.53 -17.89
CA ALA A 61 29.39 17.89 -17.83
C ALA A 61 28.51 16.89 -18.60
N LYS A 62 28.94 16.49 -19.81
CA LYS A 62 28.23 15.46 -20.59
C LYS A 62 28.19 14.10 -19.88
N ALA A 63 29.29 13.70 -19.26
CA ALA A 63 29.34 12.47 -18.49
C ALA A 63 28.39 12.53 -17.28
N ALA A 64 28.37 13.64 -16.54
CA ALA A 64 27.46 13.86 -15.43
C ALA A 64 25.98 13.77 -15.85
N THR A 65 25.59 14.46 -16.93
CA THR A 65 24.21 14.37 -17.45
C THR A 65 23.86 12.96 -17.91
N ALA A 66 24.78 12.23 -18.55
CA ALA A 66 24.54 10.84 -18.95
C ALA A 66 24.31 9.93 -17.73
N THR A 67 25.09 10.10 -16.66
CA THR A 67 24.90 9.34 -15.42
C THR A 67 23.58 9.67 -14.74
N GLU A 68 23.17 10.94 -14.73
CA GLU A 68 21.89 11.39 -14.18
C GLU A 68 20.70 10.81 -14.95
N ILE A 69 20.75 10.85 -16.29
CA ILE A 69 19.72 10.24 -17.14
C ILE A 69 19.63 8.72 -16.90
N ALA A 70 20.78 8.04 -16.77
CA ALA A 70 20.81 6.61 -16.49
C ALA A 70 20.20 6.30 -15.12
N ALA A 71 20.52 7.08 -14.09
CA ALA A 71 19.93 6.94 -12.76
C ALA A 71 18.40 7.14 -12.79
N HIS A 72 17.93 8.19 -13.46
CA HIS A 72 16.49 8.44 -13.61
C HIS A 72 15.75 7.34 -14.37
N ARG A 73 16.36 6.80 -15.43
CA ARG A 73 15.79 5.65 -16.17
C ARG A 73 15.68 4.44 -15.26
N LYS A 74 16.75 4.12 -14.53
CA LYS A 74 16.76 3.02 -13.56
C LYS A 74 15.66 3.17 -12.52
N THR A 75 15.49 4.34 -11.91
CA THR A 75 14.42 4.58 -10.94
C THR A 75 13.03 4.37 -11.55
N LYS A 76 12.80 4.80 -12.79
CA LYS A 76 11.52 4.58 -13.49
C LYS A 76 11.26 3.11 -13.77
N ASP A 77 12.29 2.38 -14.18
CA ASP A 77 12.18 0.94 -14.45
C ASP A 77 11.94 0.16 -13.15
N ASP A 78 12.67 0.49 -12.09
CA ASP A 78 12.49 -0.09 -10.75
C ASP A 78 11.05 0.18 -10.23
N TYR A 79 10.52 1.40 -10.43
CA TYR A 79 9.14 1.74 -10.05
C TYR A 79 8.09 0.95 -10.85
N ARG A 80 8.29 0.79 -12.16
CA ARG A 80 7.39 -0.02 -13.02
C ARG A 80 7.41 -1.49 -12.63
N ALA A 81 8.59 -2.04 -12.34
CA ALA A 81 8.72 -3.40 -11.85
C ALA A 81 8.01 -3.60 -10.49
N ALA A 82 8.18 -2.65 -9.57
CA ALA A 82 7.49 -2.67 -8.28
C ALA A 82 5.95 -2.60 -8.43
N GLN A 83 5.44 -1.77 -9.35
CA GLN A 83 4.00 -1.72 -9.64
C GLN A 83 3.47 -3.03 -10.23
N ALA A 84 4.22 -3.66 -11.15
CA ALA A 84 3.82 -4.94 -11.73
C ALA A 84 3.79 -6.06 -10.67
N GLU A 85 4.77 -6.09 -9.77
CA GLU A 85 4.80 -7.06 -8.66
C GLU A 85 3.67 -6.81 -7.66
N ALA A 86 3.39 -5.55 -7.32
CA ALA A 86 2.25 -5.20 -6.47
C ALA A 86 0.92 -5.67 -7.08
N ALA A 87 0.70 -5.41 -8.38
CA ALA A 87 -0.49 -5.88 -9.09
C ALA A 87 -0.62 -7.42 -9.10
N ARG A 88 0.51 -8.13 -9.24
CA ARG A 88 0.56 -9.59 -9.16
C ARG A 88 0.12 -10.10 -7.78
N LEU A 89 0.68 -9.51 -6.72
CA LEU A 89 0.36 -9.87 -5.35
C LEU A 89 -1.11 -9.54 -4.99
N ASP A 90 -1.63 -8.41 -5.48
CA ASP A 90 -3.02 -8.04 -5.26
C ASP A 90 -3.98 -9.00 -5.99
N ALA A 91 -3.65 -9.41 -7.22
CA ALA A 91 -4.43 -10.42 -7.94
C ALA A 91 -4.45 -11.77 -7.21
N GLU A 92 -3.32 -12.19 -6.63
CA GLU A 92 -3.27 -13.39 -5.79
C GLU A 92 -4.11 -13.25 -4.52
N ARG A 93 -4.04 -12.10 -3.84
CA ARG A 93 -4.84 -11.82 -2.63
C ARG A 93 -6.33 -11.85 -2.94
N ILE A 94 -6.77 -11.19 -4.00
CA ILE A 94 -8.16 -11.19 -4.44
C ILE A 94 -8.64 -12.61 -4.74
N THR A 95 -7.79 -13.43 -5.38
CA THR A 95 -8.14 -14.81 -5.70
C THR A 95 -8.32 -15.66 -4.44
N ARG A 96 -7.41 -15.53 -3.45
CA ARG A 96 -7.52 -16.23 -2.17
C ARG A 96 -8.76 -15.78 -1.39
N GLU A 97 -9.05 -14.48 -1.37
CA GLU A 97 -10.21 -13.94 -0.65
C GLU A 97 -11.52 -14.37 -1.31
N LYS A 98 -11.60 -14.41 -2.65
CA LYS A 98 -12.75 -14.97 -3.36
C LYS A 98 -12.98 -16.43 -3.03
N ALA A 99 -11.93 -17.25 -3.00
CA ALA A 99 -12.04 -18.65 -2.62
C ALA A 99 -12.56 -18.80 -1.18
N ARG A 100 -12.02 -18.00 -0.24
CA ARG A 100 -12.47 -17.97 1.15
C ARG A 100 -13.94 -17.56 1.29
N GLN A 101 -14.36 -16.53 0.58
CA GLN A 101 -15.76 -16.08 0.57
C GLN A 101 -16.70 -17.16 0.02
N GLN A 102 -16.27 -17.88 -1.02
CA GLN A 102 -17.05 -19.00 -1.56
C GLN A 102 -17.21 -20.12 -0.53
N GLU A 103 -16.13 -20.51 0.16
CA GLU A 103 -16.18 -21.53 1.22
C GLU A 103 -17.13 -21.12 2.36
N ILE A 104 -17.08 -19.86 2.80
CA ILE A 104 -17.97 -19.33 3.84
C ILE A 104 -19.43 -19.36 3.36
N ASN A 105 -19.69 -18.96 2.12
CA ASN A 105 -21.04 -18.95 1.56
C ASN A 105 -21.60 -20.37 1.39
N ASP A 106 -20.78 -21.31 0.93
CA ASP A 106 -21.16 -22.72 0.80
C ASP A 106 -21.45 -23.36 2.16
N ALA A 107 -20.65 -23.06 3.18
CA ALA A 107 -20.88 -23.51 4.55
C ALA A 107 -22.18 -22.93 5.12
N ALA A 108 -22.36 -21.60 5.02
CA ALA A 108 -23.57 -20.93 5.48
C ALA A 108 -24.84 -21.46 4.78
N SER A 109 -24.75 -21.72 3.48
CA SER A 109 -25.86 -22.29 2.70
C SER A 109 -26.23 -23.69 3.17
N LYS A 110 -25.24 -24.55 3.49
CA LYS A 110 -25.47 -25.89 4.03
C LYS A 110 -26.08 -25.84 5.43
N ASP A 111 -25.57 -24.98 6.31
CA ASP A 111 -26.07 -24.82 7.67
C ASP A 111 -27.51 -24.30 7.68
N TYR A 112 -27.83 -23.36 6.78
CA TYR A 112 -29.19 -22.88 6.57
C TYR A 112 -30.12 -23.99 6.09
N ALA A 113 -29.71 -24.76 5.07
CA ALA A 113 -30.51 -25.89 4.56
C ALA A 113 -30.77 -26.96 5.64
N ALA A 114 -29.76 -27.29 6.44
CA ALA A 114 -29.88 -28.22 7.55
C ALA A 114 -30.85 -27.70 8.64
N SER A 115 -30.75 -26.41 8.96
CA SER A 115 -31.65 -25.75 9.93
C SER A 115 -33.10 -25.77 9.45
N LEU A 116 -33.34 -25.49 8.18
CA LEU A 116 -34.68 -25.53 7.58
C LEU A 116 -35.26 -26.95 7.56
N ALA A 117 -34.44 -27.95 7.22
CA ALA A 117 -34.86 -29.35 7.27
C ALA A 117 -35.20 -29.80 8.69
N ALA A 118 -34.39 -29.39 9.69
CA ALA A 118 -34.66 -29.68 11.10
C ALA A 118 -35.95 -29.01 11.59
N LEU A 119 -36.22 -27.77 11.17
CA LEU A 119 -37.45 -27.03 11.49
C LEU A 119 -38.68 -27.75 10.91
N ARG A 120 -38.63 -28.13 9.63
CA ARG A 120 -39.71 -28.88 8.97
C ARG A 120 -39.95 -30.25 9.60
N ALA A 121 -38.89 -30.98 9.95
CA ALA A 121 -39.01 -32.27 10.64
C ALA A 121 -39.65 -32.12 12.04
N ARG A 122 -39.33 -31.04 12.77
CA ARG A 122 -39.99 -30.72 14.05
C ARG A 122 -41.48 -30.42 13.85
N TYR A 123 -41.82 -29.62 12.85
CA TYR A 123 -43.21 -29.32 12.50
C TYR A 123 -44.00 -30.57 12.12
N GLN A 124 -43.42 -31.45 11.29
CA GLN A 124 -44.07 -32.70 10.89
C GLN A 124 -44.34 -33.60 12.11
N ARG A 125 -43.38 -33.74 13.02
CA ARG A 125 -43.59 -34.47 14.29
C ARG A 125 -44.71 -33.87 15.13
N LEU A 126 -44.84 -32.54 15.16
CA LEU A 126 -45.94 -31.88 15.86
C LEU A 126 -47.29 -32.24 15.24
N LEU A 127 -47.41 -32.20 13.90
CA LEU A 127 -48.62 -32.61 13.19
C LEU A 127 -48.95 -34.09 13.42
N ASP A 128 -47.95 -34.97 13.35
CA ASP A 128 -48.13 -36.41 13.54
C ASP A 128 -48.57 -36.71 14.98
N SER A 129 -48.01 -36.01 15.99
CA SER A 129 -48.40 -36.14 17.39
C SER A 129 -49.83 -35.64 17.65
N ALA A 130 -50.25 -34.54 17.01
CA ALA A 130 -51.62 -34.04 17.08
C ALA A 130 -52.62 -34.99 16.40
N ARG A 131 -52.20 -35.68 15.32
CA ARG A 131 -53.02 -36.71 14.65
C ARG A 131 -53.09 -38.03 15.44
N ALA A 132 -52.00 -38.42 16.11
CA ALA A 132 -51.92 -39.64 16.90
C ALA A 132 -52.61 -39.51 18.27
N GLY A 133 -52.88 -38.28 18.74
CA GLY A 133 -53.48 -37.97 20.03
C GLY A 133 -54.85 -37.28 19.93
N SER A 134 -55.88 -38.05 19.56
CA SER A 134 -57.24 -37.82 20.07
C SER A 134 -57.71 -39.10 20.79
N PRO A 135 -57.41 -39.26 22.09
CA PRO A 135 -58.24 -40.08 22.95
C PRO A 135 -59.48 -39.24 23.29
N THR A 136 -60.61 -39.63 22.70
CA THR A 136 -61.93 -39.28 23.22
C THR A 136 -61.98 -39.64 24.70
N GLY A 137 -62.03 -38.63 25.57
CA GLY A 137 -62.15 -38.83 27.01
C GLY A 137 -62.02 -37.50 27.75
N GLY A 138 -63.12 -36.77 27.88
CA GLY A 138 -63.15 -35.48 28.55
C GLY A 138 -62.69 -35.57 30.00
N ALA A 139 -61.87 -34.61 30.41
CA ALA A 139 -61.83 -34.10 31.77
C ALA A 139 -61.15 -32.73 31.74
N THR A 140 -61.91 -31.73 32.16
CA THR A 140 -61.41 -30.44 32.65
C THR A 140 -60.21 -30.63 33.56
N GLY A 141 -59.05 -30.07 33.22
CA GLY A 141 -57.87 -30.13 34.09
C GLY A 141 -56.68 -29.41 33.48
N ASN A 142 -56.51 -28.15 33.89
CA ASN A 142 -55.27 -27.36 33.93
C ASN A 142 -54.20 -27.68 32.89
N VAL A 143 -54.00 -26.75 31.95
CA VAL A 143 -52.76 -26.62 31.17
C VAL A 143 -51.60 -26.42 32.16
N ALA A 144 -50.93 -27.52 32.48
CA ALA A 144 -49.70 -27.52 33.23
C ALA A 144 -48.61 -26.88 32.36
N VAL A 145 -48.15 -25.70 32.76
CA VAL A 145 -46.91 -25.09 32.28
C VAL A 145 -45.75 -26.00 32.73
N PRO A 146 -44.96 -26.63 31.83
CA PRO A 146 -43.87 -27.48 32.28
C PRO A 146 -42.64 -26.65 32.64
N GLY A 147 -42.55 -26.30 33.92
CA GLY A 147 -41.32 -25.97 34.61
C GLY A 147 -41.11 -26.95 35.77
N LEU A 148 -40.18 -27.89 35.58
CA LEU A 148 -39.56 -28.80 36.59
C LEU A 148 -40.45 -30.02 37.00
N SER A 149 -40.04 -31.30 37.01
CA SER A 149 -38.71 -31.93 37.11
C SER A 149 -38.63 -33.37 36.53
N ALA A 150 -37.43 -33.69 36.01
CA ALA A 150 -36.68 -34.96 36.00
C ALA A 150 -37.31 -36.27 35.44
N ALA A 151 -36.87 -36.64 34.23
CA ALA A 151 -36.56 -38.02 33.84
C ALA A 151 -35.22 -38.03 33.07
N PRO A 152 -34.27 -38.93 33.38
CA PRO A 152 -32.97 -38.99 32.71
C PRO A 152 -33.11 -39.80 31.41
N GLY A 153 -32.59 -39.27 30.31
CA GLY A 153 -32.43 -40.02 29.07
C GLY A 153 -33.36 -39.58 27.95
N GLY A 154 -32.96 -38.50 27.28
CA GLY A 154 -33.58 -38.06 26.04
C GLY A 154 -33.31 -36.58 25.88
N THR A 155 -32.41 -36.22 24.97
CA THR A 155 -32.18 -34.84 24.55
C THR A 155 -33.42 -34.32 23.82
N ALA A 156 -34.49 -34.04 24.56
CA ALA A 156 -35.57 -33.20 24.11
C ALA A 156 -34.97 -31.81 23.95
N GLY A 157 -34.48 -31.52 22.74
CA GLY A 157 -34.08 -30.17 22.35
C GLY A 157 -35.22 -29.23 22.71
N ALA A 158 -34.89 -28.14 23.40
CA ALA A 158 -35.85 -27.15 23.89
C ALA A 158 -36.96 -26.92 22.85
N ALA A 159 -38.21 -27.06 23.29
CA ALA A 159 -39.37 -26.82 22.43
C ALA A 159 -39.26 -25.40 21.90
N ASP A 160 -39.19 -25.25 20.58
CA ASP A 160 -39.19 -23.92 19.97
C ASP A 160 -40.59 -23.34 20.13
N LEU A 161 -40.71 -22.42 21.10
CA LEU A 161 -41.99 -21.78 21.49
C LEU A 161 -42.69 -21.12 20.30
N ARG A 162 -41.95 -20.79 19.23
CA ARG A 162 -42.48 -20.21 17.99
C ARG A 162 -43.42 -21.15 17.23
N LEU A 163 -43.23 -22.47 17.37
CA LEU A 163 -44.04 -23.51 16.72
C LEU A 163 -45.18 -24.03 17.60
N ALA A 164 -45.04 -23.90 18.92
CA ALA A 164 -46.00 -24.42 19.88
C ALA A 164 -47.28 -23.58 19.95
N GLY A 165 -47.17 -22.27 19.71
CA GLY A 165 -48.30 -21.35 19.69
C GLY A 165 -48.88 -21.04 21.08
N ALA A 166 -49.21 -19.77 21.33
CA ALA A 166 -49.87 -19.37 22.58
C ALA A 166 -51.39 -19.47 22.47
N ALA A 167 -52.07 -19.77 23.59
CA ALA A 167 -53.53 -19.72 23.66
C ALA A 167 -54.01 -18.28 23.41
N GLY A 168 -54.66 -18.03 22.26
CA GLY A 168 -55.13 -16.71 21.84
C GLY A 168 -54.44 -16.13 20.58
N GLU A 169 -53.47 -16.83 19.99
CA GLU A 169 -52.87 -16.40 18.71
C GLU A 169 -53.79 -16.64 17.52
N CYS A 170 -53.97 -15.59 16.70
CA CYS A 170 -54.78 -15.60 15.47
C CYS A 170 -54.12 -16.30 14.27
N LEU A 171 -52.92 -16.87 14.43
CA LEU A 171 -52.18 -17.50 13.33
C LEU A 171 -52.49 -18.99 13.23
N THR A 172 -52.85 -19.43 12.03
CA THR A 172 -52.99 -20.84 11.71
C THR A 172 -51.64 -21.57 11.87
N PRO A 173 -51.64 -22.90 12.12
CA PRO A 173 -50.40 -23.68 12.18
C PRO A 173 -49.51 -23.56 10.95
N ALA A 174 -50.08 -23.33 9.77
CA ALA A 174 -49.34 -23.09 8.53
C ALA A 174 -48.67 -21.71 8.50
N GLU A 175 -49.37 -20.67 8.97
CA GLU A 175 -48.81 -19.31 9.07
C GLU A 175 -47.70 -19.24 10.13
N ARG A 176 -47.80 -20.00 11.23
CA ARG A 176 -46.72 -20.12 12.21
C ARG A 176 -45.47 -20.78 11.64
N LEU A 177 -45.64 -21.79 10.78
CA LEU A 177 -44.50 -22.38 10.05
C LEU A 177 -43.87 -21.34 9.11
N MET A 178 -44.67 -20.62 8.32
CA MET A 178 -44.15 -19.56 7.43
C MET A 178 -43.42 -18.47 8.21
N ALA A 179 -43.95 -18.02 9.34
CA ALA A 179 -43.30 -17.03 10.19
C ALA A 179 -41.98 -17.55 10.80
N ALA A 180 -41.93 -18.82 11.21
CA ALA A 180 -40.70 -19.44 11.70
C ALA A 180 -39.65 -19.62 10.58
N GLU A 181 -40.07 -19.97 9.36
CA GLU A 181 -39.18 -20.04 8.20
C GLU A 181 -38.64 -18.65 7.82
N GLN A 182 -39.47 -17.61 7.86
CA GLN A 182 -39.05 -16.22 7.61
C GLN A 182 -38.11 -15.69 8.71
N ALA A 183 -38.38 -15.99 9.98
CA ALA A 183 -37.49 -15.64 11.09
C ALA A 183 -36.13 -16.32 10.93
N ALA A 184 -36.10 -17.61 10.56
CA ALA A 184 -34.85 -18.33 10.29
C ALA A 184 -34.09 -17.76 9.07
N GLN A 185 -34.79 -17.29 8.04
CA GLN A 185 -34.18 -16.57 6.91
C GLN A 185 -33.52 -15.27 7.34
N LEU A 186 -34.20 -14.47 8.17
CA LEU A 186 -33.67 -13.21 8.70
C LEU A 186 -32.47 -13.44 9.60
N ASP A 187 -32.52 -14.40 10.52
CA ASP A 187 -31.39 -14.74 11.40
C ASP A 187 -30.17 -15.22 10.59
N ALA A 188 -30.38 -16.03 9.54
CA ALA A 188 -29.30 -16.46 8.64
C ALA A 188 -28.68 -15.29 7.87
N LEU A 189 -29.51 -14.36 7.36
CA LEU A 189 -29.04 -13.14 6.71
C LEU A 189 -28.24 -12.24 7.66
N ILE A 190 -28.72 -12.03 8.88
CA ILE A 190 -28.02 -11.25 9.91
C ILE A 190 -26.67 -11.89 10.24
N GLY A 191 -26.65 -13.22 10.43
CA GLY A 191 -25.41 -13.97 10.66
C GLY A 191 -24.41 -13.79 9.51
N ALA A 192 -24.85 -13.95 8.27
CA ALA A 192 -24.01 -13.78 7.09
C ALA A 192 -23.42 -12.35 6.98
N VAL A 193 -24.23 -11.31 7.23
CA VAL A 193 -23.77 -9.91 7.21
C VAL A 193 -22.76 -9.62 8.33
N ILE A 194 -22.95 -10.18 9.52
CA ILE A 194 -21.98 -10.04 10.63
C ILE A 194 -20.66 -10.74 10.29
N SER A 195 -20.72 -11.95 9.71
CA SER A 195 -19.51 -12.66 9.25
C SER A 195 -18.79 -11.92 8.13
N GLN A 196 -19.51 -11.29 7.19
CA GLN A 196 -18.88 -10.47 6.14
C GLN A 196 -18.26 -9.18 6.67
N SER A 197 -18.89 -8.51 7.64
CA SER A 197 -18.38 -7.24 8.20
C SER A 197 -17.14 -7.45 9.08
N THR A 198 -17.06 -8.56 9.81
CA THR A 198 -15.86 -8.94 10.58
C THR A 198 -14.66 -9.29 9.71
N VAL A 199 -14.88 -9.74 8.47
CA VAL A 199 -13.81 -9.97 7.48
C VAL A 199 -13.36 -8.66 6.82
N THR A 200 -14.28 -7.71 6.60
CA THR A 200 -13.98 -6.43 5.92
C THR A 200 -13.38 -5.37 6.85
N GLY A 201 -13.60 -5.48 8.17
CA GLY A 201 -13.13 -4.52 9.18
C GLY A 201 -11.73 -4.77 9.76
N ARG A 202 -10.96 -5.75 9.24
CA ARG A 202 -9.56 -6.01 9.59
C ARG A 202 -8.64 -5.59 8.45
#